data_AF-A0A7C3GEF8-F1
#
_entry.id   AF-A0A7C3GEF8-F1
#
_cell.length_a   1.000
_cell.length_b   1.000
_cell.length_c   1.000
_cell.angle_alpha   90.00
_cell.angle_beta   90.00
_cell.angle_gamma   90.00
#
_symmetry.space_group_name_H-M   'P 1'
#
loop_
_entity.id
_entity.type
_entity.pdbx_description
1 polymer ?
#
loop_
_entity_poly.entity_id
_entity_poly.type
_entity_poly.pdbx_seq_one_letter_code
_entity_poly.pdbx_strand_id
1 'polypeptide(L)'
;MTPKVKNNIKRIVKRSGRVVPFKQEKITKAVLKAFGDTGEGAEKEAQKVSNKVIQLLNKNYHKGYIPEIEEVQDTVERVLMILDFDKTAKAYILYRDQHRKVRETEEALKEAVDLVDDYIKEIDWRVKENSNMGFSLQGLNNFISSAVSSRYWMNRVYTKDIREAHEGGDLHVHDLQLIAAYCCGWDLHDLLIKGFGGVPGKIHSAPAKHFRSALGQMVNFIYTLQGEANGAQAFANFDTLLAPFVHYDKLSYKEVKQAIQEFVFNMNVPTRVGFQTPFSNITLDMQVPSNYKDEAAIIGGKPIKKKYGEFQKEMNMINKAFAEVMTAGDSQNRVFTFPIPTYNITKDFNWDDPALKPIWEMTAKYGMPYFANFINSDMSPDDARSMCPLAGDEKVLIQSSRGRGVEYVDIRQVYEGNGKQEEYRIYSDGKFVSGKFNKFTNQKMIKVILENGHEIKMTEKHLNFVLQNKNSQTEELMGQELKTGMYLPYSLKEYKGEGGNADLGFFVGAYAEDGSFDGETAVVFSLENTFK
;
A
#
# COMPACT_ATOMS: atom_id res chain seq x y z
N MET A 1 -2.27 -48.44 56.32
CA MET A 1 -1.46 -47.32 55.78
C MET A 1 -1.21 -47.57 54.30
N THR A 2 -1.68 -46.71 53.41
CA THR A 2 -1.37 -46.79 51.97
C THR A 2 0.12 -46.51 51.78
N PRO A 3 0.90 -47.33 51.05
CA PRO A 3 2.35 -47.13 50.92
C PRO A 3 2.65 -45.77 50.30
N LYS A 4 3.57 -45.00 50.93
CA LYS A 4 4.07 -43.74 50.38
C LYS A 4 4.84 -44.04 49.09
N VAL A 5 4.27 -43.68 47.95
CA VAL A 5 4.96 -43.75 46.65
C VAL A 5 6.14 -42.79 46.69
N LYS A 6 7.35 -43.29 46.42
CA LYS A 6 8.56 -42.46 46.33
C LYS A 6 8.41 -41.50 45.14
N ASN A 7 8.29 -40.19 45.39
CA ASN A 7 8.18 -39.18 44.35
C ASN A 7 9.57 -38.66 43.93
N ASN A 8 10.01 -38.95 42.70
CA ASN A 8 11.29 -38.47 42.17
C ASN A 8 11.17 -37.10 41.46
N ILE A 9 9.94 -36.61 41.26
CA ILE A 9 9.65 -35.36 40.57
C ILE A 9 9.63 -34.21 41.58
N LYS A 10 10.59 -33.30 41.42
CA LYS A 10 10.76 -32.14 42.32
C LYS A 10 10.22 -30.83 41.73
N ARG A 11 10.12 -30.74 40.41
CA ARG A 11 9.77 -29.51 39.68
C ARG A 11 8.76 -29.81 38.58
N ILE A 12 8.03 -28.79 38.15
CA ILE A 12 7.06 -28.84 37.06
C ILE A 12 7.15 -27.56 36.23
N VAL A 13 7.03 -27.68 34.91
CA VAL A 13 6.95 -26.55 33.98
C VAL A 13 5.49 -26.08 33.90
N LYS A 14 5.25 -24.81 34.23
CA LYS A 14 3.94 -24.16 34.00
C LYS A 14 3.79 -23.78 32.53
N ARG A 15 2.55 -23.55 32.08
CA ARG A 15 2.27 -23.08 30.71
C ARG A 15 3.04 -21.81 30.32
N SER A 16 3.35 -20.96 31.29
CA SER A 16 4.18 -19.77 31.11
C SER A 16 5.69 -20.04 30.97
N GLY A 17 6.12 -21.30 30.82
CA GLY A 17 7.52 -21.72 30.83
C GLY A 17 8.20 -21.68 32.21
N ARG A 18 7.56 -21.10 33.23
CA ARG A 18 8.12 -21.00 34.59
C ARG A 18 8.23 -22.37 35.26
N VAL A 19 9.42 -22.67 35.80
CA VAL A 19 9.68 -23.89 36.58
C VAL A 19 9.35 -23.65 38.06
N VAL A 20 8.43 -24.43 38.61
CA VAL A 20 8.00 -24.30 40.02
C VAL A 20 8.11 -25.63 40.78
N PRO A 21 8.12 -25.63 42.12
CA PRO A 21 8.11 -26.88 42.90
C PRO A 21 6.87 -27.73 42.61
N PHE A 22 7.09 -29.03 42.36
CA PHE A 22 6.02 -30.00 42.18
C PHE A 22 5.42 -30.39 43.55
N LYS A 23 4.09 -30.35 43.67
CA LYS A 23 3.35 -30.68 44.90
C LYS A 23 2.22 -31.64 44.58
N GLN A 24 2.33 -32.88 45.05
CA GLN A 24 1.35 -33.94 44.80
C GLN A 24 -0.04 -33.57 45.35
N GLU A 25 -0.10 -32.82 46.44
CA GLU A 25 -1.35 -32.40 47.09
C GLU A 25 -2.23 -31.58 46.13
N LYS A 26 -1.64 -30.88 45.16
CA LYS A 26 -2.40 -30.15 44.14
C LYS A 26 -3.18 -31.08 43.21
N ILE A 27 -2.62 -32.26 42.90
CA ILE A 27 -3.30 -33.29 42.10
C ILE A 27 -4.45 -33.89 42.92
N THR A 28 -4.17 -34.29 44.17
CA THR A 28 -5.20 -34.85 45.06
C THR A 28 -6.39 -33.89 45.22
N LYS A 29 -6.13 -32.59 45.44
CA LYS A 29 -7.20 -31.58 45.56
C LYS A 29 -7.99 -31.37 44.26
N ALA A 30 -7.33 -31.39 43.10
CA ALA A 30 -8.01 -31.22 41.82
C ALA A 30 -8.94 -32.41 41.52
N VAL A 31 -8.47 -33.64 41.78
CA VAL A 31 -9.27 -34.86 41.62
C VAL A 31 -10.43 -34.90 42.62
N LEU A 32 -10.20 -34.51 43.88
CA LEU A 32 -11.25 -34.46 44.89
C LEU A 32 -12.37 -33.50 44.52
N LYS A 33 -12.05 -32.36 43.90
CA LYS A 33 -13.07 -31.44 43.36
C LYS A 33 -13.90 -32.10 42.25
N ALA A 34 -13.25 -32.76 41.30
CA ALA A 34 -13.94 -33.46 40.22
C ALA A 34 -14.83 -34.62 40.74
N PHE A 35 -14.42 -35.28 41.83
CA PHE A 35 -15.26 -36.25 42.52
C PHE A 35 -16.47 -35.60 43.22
N GLY A 36 -16.31 -34.39 43.76
CA GLY A 36 -17.44 -33.63 44.33
C GLY A 36 -18.55 -33.35 43.31
N ASP A 37 -18.19 -33.13 42.05
CA ASP A 37 -19.15 -32.84 40.97
C ASP A 37 -19.84 -34.10 40.42
N THR A 38 -19.26 -35.28 40.62
CA THR A 38 -19.72 -36.54 39.98
C THR A 38 -20.19 -37.61 40.97
N GLY A 39 -19.78 -37.51 42.24
CA GLY A 39 -20.12 -38.46 43.30
C GLY A 39 -19.38 -39.81 43.23
N GLU A 40 -18.42 -40.00 42.32
CA GLU A 40 -17.77 -41.30 42.11
C GLU A 40 -16.63 -41.63 43.09
N GLY A 41 -16.23 -40.67 43.94
CA GLY A 41 -15.11 -40.89 44.85
C GLY A 41 -15.06 -39.91 46.03
N ALA A 42 -14.16 -40.21 46.97
CA ALA A 42 -13.90 -39.38 48.14
C ALA A 42 -12.39 -39.13 48.28
N GLU A 43 -11.96 -38.59 49.42
CA GLU A 43 -10.57 -38.22 49.68
C GLU A 43 -9.60 -39.41 49.55
N LYS A 44 -10.02 -40.61 49.97
CA LYS A 44 -9.23 -41.84 49.83
C LYS A 44 -8.97 -42.18 48.36
N GLU A 45 -9.99 -42.07 47.52
CA GLU A 45 -9.97 -42.37 46.09
C GLU A 45 -9.15 -41.32 45.34
N ALA A 46 -9.31 -40.04 45.69
CA ALA A 46 -8.49 -38.96 45.16
C ALA A 46 -7.00 -39.17 45.47
N GLN A 47 -6.66 -39.66 46.67
CA GLN A 47 -5.29 -39.99 47.02
C GLN A 47 -4.77 -41.22 46.27
N LYS A 48 -5.62 -42.23 45.99
CA LYS A 48 -5.27 -43.38 45.13
C LYS A 48 -4.95 -42.94 43.71
N VAL A 49 -5.80 -42.10 43.11
CA VAL A 49 -5.58 -41.50 41.77
C VAL A 49 -4.26 -40.74 41.76
N SER A 50 -4.07 -39.81 42.71
CA SER A 50 -2.85 -39.02 42.85
C SER A 50 -1.59 -39.89 42.99
N ASN A 51 -1.61 -40.92 43.82
CA ASN A 51 -0.48 -41.86 43.97
C ASN A 51 -0.17 -42.59 42.65
N LYS A 52 -1.19 -43.01 41.92
CA LYS A 52 -1.03 -43.71 40.64
C LYS A 52 -0.49 -42.76 39.55
N VAL A 53 -0.88 -41.49 39.56
CA VAL A 53 -0.31 -40.45 38.69
C VAL A 53 1.19 -40.28 38.97
N ILE A 54 1.61 -40.19 40.23
CA ILE A 54 3.04 -40.13 40.58
C ILE A 54 3.78 -41.38 40.12
N GLN A 55 3.19 -42.57 40.28
CA GLN A 55 3.80 -43.81 39.78
C GLN A 55 4.02 -43.78 38.28
N LEU A 56 3.05 -43.32 37.49
CA LEU A 56 3.17 -43.23 36.04
C LEU A 56 4.21 -42.18 35.61
N LEU A 57 4.18 -40.99 36.20
CA LEU A 57 5.16 -39.95 35.87
C LEU A 57 6.59 -40.37 36.27
N ASN A 58 6.75 -41.11 37.38
CA ASN A 58 8.05 -41.65 37.78
C ASN A 58 8.57 -42.75 36.84
N LYS A 59 7.70 -43.48 36.12
CA LYS A 59 8.16 -44.47 35.13
C LYS A 59 8.88 -43.83 33.95
N ASN A 60 8.48 -42.61 33.59
CA ASN A 60 9.09 -41.82 32.52
C ASN A 60 10.29 -40.98 33.00
N TYR A 61 10.62 -41.06 34.29
CA TYR A 61 11.65 -40.23 34.90
C TYR A 61 13.06 -40.64 34.43
N HIS A 62 13.81 -39.67 33.93
CA HIS A 62 15.24 -39.76 33.66
C HIS A 62 15.96 -38.51 34.20
N LYS A 63 17.29 -38.55 34.28
CA LYS A 63 18.09 -37.43 34.81
C LYS A 63 17.85 -36.18 33.95
N GLY A 64 17.30 -35.12 34.54
CA GLY A 64 16.96 -33.87 33.86
C GLY A 64 15.48 -33.70 33.50
N TYR A 65 14.67 -34.75 33.65
CA TYR A 65 13.25 -34.70 33.35
C TYR A 65 12.46 -33.81 34.32
N ILE A 66 11.67 -32.90 33.76
CA ILE A 66 10.73 -32.03 34.46
C ILE A 66 9.41 -32.10 33.68
N PRO A 67 8.33 -32.69 34.25
CA PRO A 67 7.08 -32.81 33.53
C PRO A 67 6.46 -31.44 33.27
N GLU A 68 5.75 -31.33 32.15
CA GLU A 68 4.90 -30.19 31.84
C GLU A 68 3.54 -30.32 32.53
N ILE A 69 2.85 -29.20 32.72
CA ILE A 69 1.53 -29.21 33.35
C ILE A 69 0.48 -29.97 32.53
N GLU A 70 0.55 -29.96 31.19
CA GLU A 70 -0.34 -30.77 30.34
C GLU A 70 -0.08 -32.26 30.56
N GLU A 71 1.19 -32.68 30.60
CA GLU A 71 1.55 -34.09 30.83
C GLU A 71 1.01 -34.62 32.17
N VAL A 72 1.06 -33.80 33.22
CA VAL A 72 0.47 -34.15 34.52
C VAL A 72 -1.05 -34.29 34.41
N GLN A 73 -1.72 -33.40 33.67
CA GLN A 73 -3.18 -33.44 33.50
C GLN A 73 -3.63 -34.63 32.65
N ASP A 74 -2.93 -34.94 31.56
CA ASP A 74 -3.19 -36.12 30.73
C ASP A 74 -2.98 -37.41 31.52
N THR A 75 -1.98 -37.43 32.41
CA THR A 75 -1.76 -38.57 33.30
C THR A 75 -2.91 -38.72 34.30
N VAL A 76 -3.47 -37.61 34.82
CA VAL A 76 -4.65 -37.66 35.70
C VAL A 76 -5.86 -38.26 34.99
N GLU A 77 -6.14 -37.83 33.76
CA GLU A 77 -7.23 -38.36 32.93
C GLU A 77 -7.07 -39.85 32.69
N ARG A 78 -5.88 -40.26 32.25
CA ARG A 78 -5.57 -41.67 32.02
C ARG A 78 -5.75 -42.51 33.28
N VAL A 79 -5.35 -42.00 34.45
CA VAL A 79 -5.51 -42.71 35.72
C VAL A 79 -6.97 -42.80 36.14
N LEU A 80 -7.77 -41.75 35.96
CA LEU A 80 -9.20 -41.79 36.25
C LEU A 80 -9.90 -42.87 35.40
N MET A 81 -9.54 -42.99 34.11
CA MET A 81 -10.04 -44.07 33.25
C MET A 81 -9.53 -45.46 33.66
N ILE A 82 -8.24 -45.60 34.03
CA ILE A 82 -7.67 -46.88 34.49
C ILE A 82 -8.33 -47.39 35.77
N LEU A 83 -8.84 -46.49 36.61
CA LEU A 83 -9.49 -46.81 37.88
C LEU A 83 -11.02 -46.85 37.78
N ASP A 84 -11.56 -46.91 36.56
CA ASP A 84 -13.00 -47.00 36.27
C ASP A 84 -13.84 -45.83 36.82
N PHE A 85 -13.25 -44.63 36.93
CA PHE A 85 -13.94 -43.38 37.30
C PHE A 85 -14.35 -42.59 36.05
N ASP A 86 -15.19 -43.19 35.20
CA ASP A 86 -15.51 -42.68 33.87
C ASP A 86 -16.25 -41.34 33.88
N LYS A 87 -17.17 -41.10 34.83
CA LYS A 87 -17.90 -39.82 34.88
C LYS A 87 -16.97 -38.72 35.37
N THR A 88 -16.13 -39.00 36.37
CA THR A 88 -15.10 -38.06 36.85
C THR A 88 -14.07 -37.77 35.76
N ALA A 89 -13.64 -38.76 34.99
CA ALA A 89 -12.73 -38.56 33.86
C ALA A 89 -13.34 -37.60 32.83
N LYS A 90 -14.59 -37.84 32.41
CA LYS A 90 -15.31 -36.95 31.47
C LYS A 90 -15.50 -35.54 32.03
N ALA A 91 -15.93 -35.40 33.29
CA ALA A 91 -16.10 -34.11 33.95
C ALA A 91 -14.78 -33.35 34.06
N TYR A 92 -13.68 -34.03 34.37
CA TYR A 92 -12.34 -33.46 34.44
C TYR A 92 -11.87 -32.94 33.07
N ILE A 93 -12.07 -33.72 32.00
CA ILE A 93 -11.76 -33.33 30.61
C ILE A 93 -12.56 -32.09 30.21
N LEU A 94 -13.88 -32.09 30.44
CA LEU A 94 -14.76 -30.96 30.12
C LEU A 94 -14.40 -29.69 30.89
N TYR A 95 -14.13 -29.83 32.20
CA TYR A 95 -13.69 -28.70 33.04
C TYR A 95 -12.36 -28.11 32.52
N ARG A 96 -11.41 -28.97 32.11
CA ARG A 96 -10.13 -28.55 31.54
C ARG A 96 -10.31 -27.81 30.23
N ASP A 97 -11.16 -28.31 29.34
CA ASP A 97 -11.50 -27.68 28.05
C ASP A 97 -12.19 -26.32 28.23
N GLN A 98 -13.19 -26.23 29.11
CA GLN A 98 -13.85 -24.95 29.44
C GLN A 98 -12.86 -23.93 30.00
N HIS A 99 -12.01 -24.34 30.94
CA HIS A 99 -11.02 -23.44 31.51
C HIS A 99 -9.90 -23.08 30.52
N ARG A 100 -9.60 -23.96 29.56
CA ARG A 100 -8.69 -23.65 28.45
C ARG A 100 -9.29 -22.54 27.58
N LYS A 101 -10.55 -22.68 27.16
CA LYS A 101 -11.29 -21.66 26.39
C LYS A 101 -11.40 -20.32 27.11
N VAL A 102 -11.72 -20.32 28.42
CA VAL A 102 -11.77 -19.09 29.21
C VAL A 102 -10.42 -18.37 29.21
N ARG A 103 -9.31 -19.11 29.41
CA ARG A 103 -7.97 -18.50 29.40
C ARG A 103 -7.56 -17.99 28.02
N GLU A 104 -7.82 -18.76 26.97
CA GLU A 104 -7.56 -18.31 25.59
C GLU A 104 -8.35 -17.03 25.27
N THR A 105 -9.57 -16.93 25.79
CA THR A 105 -10.40 -15.72 25.66
C THR A 105 -9.84 -14.55 26.49
N GLU A 106 -9.40 -14.79 27.73
CA GLU A 106 -8.77 -13.76 28.58
C GLU A 106 -7.46 -13.24 27.98
N GLU A 107 -6.62 -14.13 27.43
CA GLU A 107 -5.37 -13.76 26.75
C GLU A 107 -5.66 -12.95 25.48
N ALA A 108 -6.59 -13.40 24.63
CA ALA A 108 -6.98 -12.66 23.43
C ALA A 108 -7.60 -11.28 23.76
N LEU A 109 -8.41 -11.20 24.82
CA LEU A 109 -8.99 -9.94 25.28
C LEU A 109 -7.91 -9.00 25.81
N LYS A 110 -6.94 -9.52 26.56
CA LYS A 110 -5.81 -8.73 27.05
C LYS A 110 -5.00 -8.19 25.88
N GLU A 111 -4.68 -9.01 24.89
CA GLU A 111 -3.97 -8.55 23.68
C GLU A 111 -4.75 -7.46 22.93
N ALA A 112 -6.08 -7.55 22.85
CA ALA A 112 -6.90 -6.51 22.23
C ALA A 112 -6.88 -5.19 23.02
N VAL A 113 -6.87 -5.25 24.36
CA VAL A 113 -6.75 -4.06 25.22
C VAL A 113 -5.34 -3.47 25.12
N ASP A 114 -4.31 -4.30 25.09
CA ASP A 114 -2.92 -3.88 24.93
C ASP A 114 -2.72 -3.14 23.59
N LEU A 115 -3.35 -3.59 22.49
CA LEU A 115 -3.35 -2.86 21.20
C LEU A 115 -3.95 -1.45 21.30
N VAL A 116 -5.03 -1.28 22.07
CA VAL A 116 -5.63 0.05 22.30
C VAL A 116 -4.66 0.95 23.06
N ASP A 117 -4.05 0.42 24.10
CA ASP A 117 -3.07 1.13 24.91
C ASP A 117 -1.82 1.51 24.09
N ASP A 118 -1.33 0.61 23.24
CA ASP A 118 -0.18 0.84 22.36
C ASP A 118 -0.46 1.96 21.35
N TYR A 119 -1.67 1.99 20.79
CA TYR A 119 -2.09 3.07 19.91
C TYR A 119 -2.18 4.40 20.66
N ILE A 120 -2.93 4.45 21.78
CA ILE A 120 -3.17 5.68 22.56
C ILE A 120 -1.86 6.29 23.06
N LYS A 121 -0.90 5.47 23.46
CA LYS A 121 0.40 5.92 23.95
C LYS A 121 1.43 6.14 22.82
N GLU A 122 1.03 5.89 21.57
CA GLU A 122 1.90 5.94 20.38
C GLU A 122 3.21 5.13 20.55
N ILE A 123 3.12 3.97 21.21
CA ILE A 123 4.29 3.13 21.51
C ILE A 123 4.71 2.32 20.28
N ASP A 124 3.74 1.83 19.49
CA ASP A 124 3.99 1.04 18.29
C ASP A 124 4.27 1.96 17.09
N TRP A 125 5.34 1.67 16.33
CA TRP A 125 5.67 2.40 15.11
C TRP A 125 4.57 2.27 14.05
N ARG A 126 3.78 1.19 14.08
CA ARG A 126 2.66 0.93 13.17
C ARG A 126 1.56 2.00 13.26
N VAL A 127 1.51 2.76 14.35
CA VAL A 127 0.64 3.95 14.47
C VAL A 127 0.95 4.97 13.36
N LYS A 128 2.20 5.00 12.86
CA LYS A 128 2.70 5.92 11.83
C LYS A 128 2.96 5.25 10.47
N GLU A 129 2.57 3.99 10.30
CA GLU A 129 2.81 3.23 9.06
C GLU A 129 1.99 3.77 7.87
N ASN A 130 0.75 4.19 8.11
CA ASN A 130 -0.11 4.75 7.07
C ASN A 130 -0.01 6.28 7.01
N SER A 131 0.71 6.79 6.01
CA SER A 131 0.92 8.24 5.82
C SER A 131 -0.35 9.04 5.55
N ASN A 132 -1.43 8.38 5.11
CA ASN A 132 -2.70 9.03 4.84
C ASN A 132 -3.60 9.13 6.08
N MET A 133 -3.16 8.60 7.23
CA MET A 133 -3.94 8.52 8.45
C MET A 133 -3.21 9.20 9.61
N GLY A 134 -3.92 10.06 10.34
CA GLY A 134 -3.45 10.67 11.57
C GLY A 134 -3.97 9.98 12.82
N PHE A 135 -3.40 10.33 13.97
CA PHE A 135 -3.89 9.89 15.28
C PHE A 135 -5.35 10.32 15.49
N SER A 136 -6.26 9.36 15.54
CA SER A 136 -7.71 9.60 15.65
C SER A 136 -8.46 8.35 16.09
N LEU A 137 -9.74 8.49 16.44
CA LEU A 137 -10.59 7.34 16.76
C LEU A 137 -10.72 6.35 15.59
N GLN A 138 -10.80 6.83 14.35
CA GLN A 138 -10.84 5.92 13.19
C GLN A 138 -9.48 5.32 12.90
N GLY A 139 -8.39 6.06 13.16
CA GLY A 139 -7.04 5.52 13.18
C GLY A 139 -6.89 4.35 14.16
N LEU A 140 -7.44 4.48 15.36
CA LEU A 140 -7.49 3.40 16.35
C LEU A 140 -8.28 2.18 15.83
N ASN A 141 -9.48 2.41 15.28
CA ASN A 141 -10.30 1.33 14.74
C ASN A 141 -9.57 0.58 13.62
N ASN A 142 -8.91 1.32 12.72
CA ASN A 142 -8.15 0.72 11.63
C ASN A 142 -6.91 -0.01 12.16
N PHE A 143 -6.19 0.55 13.13
CA PHE A 143 -5.02 -0.10 13.76
C PHE A 143 -5.39 -1.45 14.38
N ILE A 144 -6.47 -1.50 15.17
CA ILE A 144 -6.95 -2.75 15.79
C ILE A 144 -7.38 -3.74 14.71
N SER A 145 -8.19 -3.31 13.75
CA SER A 145 -8.66 -4.15 12.65
C SER A 145 -7.51 -4.73 11.84
N SER A 146 -6.52 -3.89 11.49
CA SER A 146 -5.33 -4.26 10.74
C SER A 146 -4.51 -5.32 11.47
N ALA A 147 -4.28 -5.14 12.77
CA ALA A 147 -3.55 -6.10 13.59
C ALA A 147 -4.26 -7.47 13.65
N VAL A 148 -5.59 -7.46 13.77
CA VAL A 148 -6.40 -8.69 13.78
C VAL A 148 -6.38 -9.38 12.41
N SER A 149 -6.60 -8.64 11.32
CA SER A 149 -6.56 -9.17 9.94
C SER A 149 -5.19 -9.76 9.60
N SER A 150 -4.11 -9.06 9.94
CA SER A 150 -2.74 -9.54 9.68
C SER A 150 -2.45 -10.86 10.41
N ARG A 151 -2.85 -10.96 11.69
CA ARG A 151 -2.76 -12.23 12.44
C ARG A 151 -3.62 -13.33 11.84
N TYR A 152 -4.81 -13.01 11.32
CA TYR A 152 -5.66 -13.99 10.65
C TYR A 152 -4.97 -14.53 9.39
N TRP A 153 -4.47 -13.65 8.52
CA TRP A 153 -3.70 -14.05 7.33
C TRP A 153 -2.55 -14.98 7.71
N MET A 154 -1.74 -14.59 8.68
CA MET A 154 -0.53 -15.33 9.06
C MET A 154 -0.79 -16.64 9.80
N ASN A 155 -1.89 -16.75 10.55
CA ASN A 155 -2.17 -17.95 11.36
C ASN A 155 -3.20 -18.89 10.74
N ARG A 156 -4.03 -18.43 9.81
CA ARG A 156 -5.16 -19.21 9.27
C ARG A 156 -5.10 -19.43 7.77
N VAL A 157 -4.47 -18.53 7.01
CA VAL A 157 -4.47 -18.61 5.54
C VAL A 157 -3.10 -18.99 5.00
N TYR A 158 -2.06 -18.26 5.36
CA TYR A 158 -0.71 -18.56 4.92
C TYR A 158 -0.10 -19.75 5.66
N THR A 159 0.77 -20.47 4.95
CA THR A 159 1.52 -21.57 5.54
C THR A 159 2.53 -21.04 6.54
N LYS A 160 2.98 -21.92 7.43
CA LYS A 160 4.02 -21.61 8.41
C LYS A 160 5.28 -21.02 7.75
N ASP A 161 5.72 -21.60 6.64
CA ASP A 161 6.94 -21.17 5.94
C ASP A 161 6.83 -19.73 5.42
N ILE A 162 5.67 -19.35 4.87
CA ILE A 162 5.41 -17.97 4.40
C ILE A 162 5.38 -17.00 5.58
N ARG A 163 4.73 -17.37 6.68
CA ARG A 163 4.70 -16.55 7.90
C ARG A 163 6.09 -16.33 8.45
N GLU A 164 6.89 -17.39 8.59
CA GLU A 164 8.25 -17.30 9.12
C GLU A 164 9.16 -16.46 8.21
N ALA A 165 9.00 -16.57 6.89
CA ALA A 165 9.73 -15.73 5.93
C ALA A 165 9.30 -14.25 5.97
N HIS A 166 8.01 -13.97 6.22
CA HIS A 166 7.50 -12.61 6.40
C HIS A 166 7.98 -11.98 7.72
N GLU A 167 7.82 -12.71 8.83
CA GLU A 167 8.22 -12.26 10.17
C GLU A 167 9.75 -12.16 10.31
N GLY A 168 10.49 -13.02 9.60
CA GLY A 168 11.95 -13.01 9.53
C GLY A 168 12.52 -11.97 8.56
N GLY A 169 11.69 -11.35 7.72
CA GLY A 169 12.10 -10.32 6.75
C GLY A 169 12.70 -10.84 5.44
N ASP A 170 12.71 -12.16 5.23
CA ASP A 170 13.15 -12.77 3.97
C ASP A 170 12.27 -12.30 2.80
N LEU A 171 10.96 -12.18 3.05
CA LEU A 171 9.98 -11.59 2.13
C LEU A 171 9.06 -10.61 2.87
N HIS A 172 8.35 -9.76 2.12
CA HIS A 172 7.32 -8.89 2.68
C HIS A 172 5.99 -9.18 1.96
N VAL A 173 4.97 -9.59 2.72
CA VAL A 173 3.62 -9.74 2.18
C VAL A 173 2.91 -8.41 2.41
N HIS A 174 2.63 -7.70 1.33
CA HIS A 174 1.95 -6.41 1.38
C HIS A 174 0.48 -6.55 1.78
N ASP A 175 -0.06 -5.47 2.33
CA ASP A 175 -1.50 -5.22 2.46
C ASP A 175 -2.30 -6.25 3.28
N LEU A 176 -1.72 -6.70 4.39
CA LEU A 176 -2.34 -7.65 5.33
C LEU A 176 -3.44 -7.02 6.19
N GLN A 177 -3.64 -5.69 6.12
CA GLN A 177 -4.59 -4.96 6.95
C GLN A 177 -6.06 -5.31 6.68
N LEU A 178 -6.41 -5.71 5.45
CA LEU A 178 -7.76 -6.15 5.09
C LEU A 178 -7.74 -7.56 4.50
N ILE A 179 -8.84 -8.28 4.71
CA ILE A 179 -9.10 -9.58 4.06
C ILE A 179 -9.87 -9.31 2.78
N ALA A 180 -9.21 -8.63 1.84
CA ALA A 180 -9.82 -8.11 0.62
C ALA A 180 -8.85 -8.20 -0.56
N ALA A 181 -9.32 -7.90 -1.76
CA ALA A 181 -8.46 -7.74 -2.93
C ALA A 181 -7.49 -6.56 -2.74
N TYR A 182 -6.41 -6.53 -3.52
CA TYR A 182 -5.47 -5.42 -3.49
C TYR A 182 -6.08 -4.17 -4.13
N CYS A 183 -6.07 -4.05 -5.46
CA CYS A 183 -6.59 -2.88 -6.17
C CYS A 183 -7.63 -3.28 -7.22
N CYS A 184 -8.49 -2.35 -7.63
CA CYS A 184 -9.48 -2.58 -8.67
C CYS A 184 -9.58 -1.40 -9.65
N GLY A 185 -9.56 -1.73 -10.94
CA GLY A 185 -9.98 -0.81 -12.00
C GLY A 185 -11.45 -1.02 -12.29
N TRP A 186 -12.24 0.05 -12.23
CA TRP A 186 -13.68 -0.01 -12.42
C TRP A 186 -14.07 0.52 -13.78
N ASP A 187 -15.06 -0.15 -14.38
CA ASP A 187 -15.66 0.31 -15.61
C ASP A 187 -16.65 1.45 -15.31
N LEU A 188 -16.24 2.69 -15.61
CA LEU A 188 -17.10 3.85 -15.48
C LEU A 188 -18.32 3.76 -16.41
N HIS A 189 -18.18 3.13 -17.59
CA HIS A 189 -19.29 2.97 -18.52
C HIS A 189 -20.40 2.09 -17.90
N ASP A 190 -20.03 1.01 -17.19
CA ASP A 190 -21.00 0.17 -16.48
C ASP A 190 -21.74 0.94 -15.39
N LEU A 191 -21.03 1.78 -14.62
CA LEU A 191 -21.65 2.67 -13.62
C LEU A 191 -22.64 3.65 -14.28
N LEU A 192 -22.30 4.21 -15.43
CA LEU A 192 -23.18 5.12 -16.17
C LEU A 192 -24.39 4.42 -16.80
N ILE A 193 -24.30 3.12 -17.08
CA ILE A 193 -25.41 2.30 -17.61
C ILE A 193 -26.36 1.85 -16.50
N LYS A 194 -25.82 1.29 -15.42
CA LYS A 194 -26.60 0.63 -14.37
C LYS A 194 -26.96 1.56 -13.20
N GLY A 195 -26.21 2.62 -12.99
CA GLY A 195 -26.26 3.42 -11.78
C GLY A 195 -25.59 2.72 -10.61
N PHE A 196 -25.61 3.36 -9.44
CA PHE A 196 -24.93 2.83 -8.26
C PHE A 196 -25.88 1.96 -7.41
N GLY A 197 -25.63 0.65 -7.38
CA GLY A 197 -26.47 -0.31 -6.66
C GLY A 197 -25.88 -1.72 -6.63
N GLY A 198 -26.74 -2.73 -6.55
CA GLY A 198 -26.39 -4.15 -6.59
C GLY A 198 -26.35 -4.87 -5.24
N VAL A 199 -26.51 -4.17 -4.11
CA VAL A 199 -26.50 -4.79 -2.77
C VAL A 199 -27.94 -5.06 -2.28
N PRO A 200 -28.29 -6.32 -1.96
CA PRO A 200 -29.60 -6.67 -1.41
C PRO A 200 -29.93 -5.90 -0.13
N GLY A 201 -31.14 -5.35 -0.03
CA GLY A 201 -31.61 -4.63 1.17
C GLY A 201 -30.99 -3.24 1.38
N LYS A 202 -30.20 -2.72 0.43
CA LYS A 202 -29.69 -1.34 0.44
C LYS A 202 -30.40 -0.50 -0.61
N ILE A 203 -30.28 0.83 -0.51
CA ILE A 203 -30.84 1.79 -1.47
C ILE A 203 -29.98 1.80 -2.74
N HIS A 204 -30.60 1.93 -3.91
CA HIS A 204 -29.95 1.97 -5.21
C HIS A 204 -30.18 3.34 -5.84
N SER A 205 -29.16 3.87 -6.52
CA SER A 205 -29.25 5.09 -7.34
C SER A 205 -29.45 4.70 -8.80
N ALA A 206 -30.46 5.28 -9.44
CA ALA A 206 -30.63 5.13 -10.88
C ALA A 206 -29.45 5.76 -11.65
N PRO A 207 -29.20 5.34 -12.91
CA PRO A 207 -28.17 5.93 -13.76
C PRO A 207 -28.23 7.46 -13.81
N ALA A 208 -27.07 8.10 -13.72
CA ALA A 208 -26.97 9.56 -13.73
C ALA A 208 -27.46 10.14 -15.07
N LYS A 209 -28.22 11.25 -14.99
CA LYS A 209 -28.72 12.00 -16.17
C LYS A 209 -28.01 13.33 -16.40
N HIS A 210 -27.30 13.82 -15.39
CA HIS A 210 -26.65 15.14 -15.38
C HIS A 210 -25.20 15.01 -14.91
N PHE A 211 -24.33 15.89 -15.38
CA PHE A 211 -22.88 15.86 -15.15
C PHE A 211 -22.52 15.79 -13.66
N ARG A 212 -23.13 16.67 -12.85
CA ARG A 212 -22.91 16.68 -11.39
C ARG A 212 -23.38 15.39 -10.71
N SER A 213 -24.49 14.82 -11.16
CA SER A 213 -24.99 13.55 -10.61
C SER A 213 -24.05 12.39 -10.94
N ALA A 214 -23.44 12.38 -12.13
CA ALA A 214 -22.45 11.38 -12.50
C ALA A 214 -21.21 11.47 -11.59
N LEU A 215 -20.63 12.68 -11.46
CA LEU A 215 -19.49 12.92 -10.57
C LEU A 215 -19.81 12.55 -9.11
N GLY A 216 -20.99 12.91 -8.60
CA GLY A 216 -21.42 12.56 -7.25
C GLY A 216 -21.57 11.05 -7.03
N GLN A 217 -22.09 10.32 -8.03
CA GLN A 217 -22.16 8.85 -7.97
C GLN A 217 -20.76 8.24 -7.99
N MET A 218 -19.82 8.76 -8.79
CA MET A 218 -18.44 8.29 -8.83
C MET A 218 -17.75 8.46 -7.47
N VAL A 219 -17.91 9.61 -6.81
CA VAL A 219 -17.38 9.83 -5.45
C VAL A 219 -17.94 8.77 -4.49
N ASN A 220 -19.27 8.61 -4.45
CA ASN A 220 -19.89 7.66 -3.53
C ASN A 220 -19.49 6.21 -3.83
N PHE A 221 -19.32 5.87 -5.10
CA PHE A 221 -18.87 4.56 -5.55
C PHE A 221 -17.46 4.25 -5.03
N ILE A 222 -16.50 5.15 -5.26
CA ILE A 222 -15.10 4.97 -4.82
C ILE A 222 -15.01 4.92 -3.29
N TYR A 223 -15.69 5.82 -2.58
CA TYR A 223 -15.70 5.79 -1.10
C TYR A 223 -16.32 4.52 -0.53
N THR A 224 -17.34 3.97 -1.18
CA THR A 224 -17.96 2.71 -0.72
C THR A 224 -17.00 1.54 -0.91
N LEU A 225 -16.35 1.47 -2.07
CA LEU A 225 -15.47 0.35 -2.42
C LEU A 225 -14.06 0.47 -1.85
N GLN A 226 -13.67 1.63 -1.32
CA GLN A 226 -12.46 1.77 -0.51
C GLN A 226 -12.47 0.82 0.70
N GLY A 227 -13.65 0.49 1.24
CA GLY A 227 -13.77 -0.51 2.32
C GLY A 227 -13.61 -1.96 1.86
N GLU A 228 -13.59 -2.21 0.55
CA GLU A 228 -13.64 -3.55 -0.06
C GLU A 228 -12.33 -3.90 -0.82
N ALA A 229 -11.33 -3.01 -0.81
CA ALA A 229 -9.99 -3.26 -1.37
C ALA A 229 -8.91 -2.49 -0.59
N ASN A 230 -7.68 -2.99 -0.58
CA ASN A 230 -6.57 -2.38 0.17
C ASN A 230 -5.93 -1.17 -0.53
N GLY A 231 -5.82 -1.24 -1.86
CA GLY A 231 -5.06 -0.35 -2.72
C GLY A 231 -5.94 0.58 -3.57
N ALA A 232 -5.39 1.03 -4.69
CA ALA A 232 -6.06 2.04 -5.50
C ALA A 232 -7.35 1.56 -6.16
N GLN A 233 -8.28 2.49 -6.27
CA GLN A 233 -9.51 2.37 -7.04
C GLN A 233 -9.46 3.31 -8.23
N ALA A 234 -9.53 2.77 -9.45
CA ALA A 234 -9.31 3.57 -10.65
C ALA A 234 -10.54 3.62 -11.56
N PHE A 235 -10.76 4.78 -12.21
CA PHE A 235 -11.62 4.89 -13.38
C PHE A 235 -10.79 5.23 -14.62
N ALA A 236 -11.05 4.53 -15.72
CA ALA A 236 -10.51 4.87 -17.03
C ALA A 236 -11.50 5.74 -17.83
N ASN A 237 -11.00 6.38 -18.88
CA ASN A 237 -11.80 7.14 -19.86
C ASN A 237 -12.65 8.25 -19.23
N PHE A 238 -12.12 8.92 -18.20
CA PHE A 238 -12.87 9.86 -17.38
C PHE A 238 -13.43 11.02 -18.20
N ASP A 239 -12.59 11.65 -19.02
CA ASP A 239 -12.97 12.77 -19.89
C ASP A 239 -13.87 12.30 -21.03
N THR A 240 -13.54 11.20 -21.70
CA THR A 240 -14.33 10.63 -22.79
C THR A 240 -15.76 10.30 -22.37
N LEU A 241 -15.93 9.54 -21.29
CA LEU A 241 -17.25 9.04 -20.87
C LEU A 241 -18.14 10.12 -20.25
N LEU A 242 -17.55 11.18 -19.70
CA LEU A 242 -18.28 12.29 -19.08
C LEU A 242 -18.56 13.47 -20.02
N ALA A 243 -17.82 13.62 -21.11
CA ALA A 243 -18.00 14.70 -22.08
C ALA A 243 -19.44 14.83 -22.65
N PRO A 244 -20.20 13.75 -22.93
CA PRO A 244 -21.58 13.87 -23.38
C PRO A 244 -22.49 14.60 -22.38
N PHE A 245 -22.27 14.43 -21.07
CA PHE A 245 -23.09 15.09 -20.05
C PHE A 245 -22.93 16.61 -20.09
N VAL A 246 -21.70 17.09 -20.29
CA VAL A 246 -21.40 18.52 -20.45
C VAL A 246 -22.16 19.12 -21.62
N HIS A 247 -22.19 18.40 -22.76
CA HIS A 247 -22.90 18.84 -23.96
C HIS A 247 -24.42 18.88 -23.76
N TYR A 248 -24.99 17.81 -23.19
CA TYR A 248 -26.44 17.68 -23.04
C TYR A 248 -27.02 18.63 -21.98
N ASP A 249 -26.28 18.84 -20.90
CA ASP A 249 -26.63 19.83 -19.87
C ASP A 249 -26.37 21.27 -20.35
N LYS A 250 -25.72 21.45 -21.51
CA LYS A 250 -25.36 22.75 -22.12
C LYS A 250 -24.51 23.61 -21.17
N LEU A 251 -23.59 22.98 -20.45
CA LEU A 251 -22.81 23.65 -19.43
C LEU A 251 -21.80 24.62 -20.03
N SER A 252 -21.71 25.80 -19.42
CA SER A 252 -20.60 26.72 -19.64
C SER A 252 -19.32 26.20 -18.99
N TYR A 253 -18.17 26.71 -19.44
CA TYR A 253 -16.87 26.38 -18.82
C TYR A 253 -16.86 26.64 -17.31
N LYS A 254 -17.48 27.74 -16.86
CA LYS A 254 -17.57 28.08 -15.42
C LYS A 254 -18.32 27.01 -14.63
N GLU A 255 -19.41 26.47 -15.20
CA GLU A 255 -20.19 25.42 -14.56
C GLU A 255 -19.47 24.07 -14.54
N VAL A 256 -18.76 23.74 -15.63
CA VAL A 256 -17.91 22.54 -15.69
C VAL A 256 -16.79 22.64 -14.65
N LYS A 257 -16.06 23.75 -14.60
CA LYS A 257 -15.01 23.99 -13.60
C LYS A 257 -15.54 23.90 -12.18
N GLN A 258 -16.73 24.45 -11.91
CA GLN A 258 -17.35 24.36 -10.60
C GLN A 258 -17.70 22.91 -10.21
N ALA A 259 -18.23 22.12 -11.15
CA ALA A 259 -18.57 20.73 -10.91
C ALA A 259 -17.32 19.84 -10.72
N ILE A 260 -16.26 20.10 -11.48
CA ILE A 260 -14.97 19.42 -11.30
C ILE A 260 -14.32 19.82 -9.96
N GLN A 261 -14.39 21.09 -9.57
CA GLN A 261 -13.95 21.52 -8.24
C GLN A 261 -14.69 20.78 -7.13
N GLU A 262 -16.02 20.67 -7.24
CA GLU A 262 -16.85 19.91 -6.30
C GLU A 262 -16.40 18.45 -6.24
N PHE A 263 -16.13 17.82 -7.38
CA PHE A 263 -15.60 16.45 -7.45
C PHE A 263 -14.24 16.30 -6.76
N VAL A 264 -13.24 17.10 -7.14
CA VAL A 264 -11.88 17.05 -6.56
C VAL A 264 -11.92 17.29 -5.06
N PHE A 265 -12.69 18.27 -4.58
CA PHE A 265 -12.80 18.54 -3.15
C PHE A 265 -13.40 17.34 -2.41
N ASN A 266 -14.46 16.74 -2.94
CA ASN A 266 -15.07 15.58 -2.31
C ASN A 266 -14.17 14.34 -2.34
N MET A 267 -13.22 14.22 -3.28
CA MET A 267 -12.22 13.14 -3.30
C MET A 267 -11.05 13.37 -2.32
N ASN A 268 -10.82 14.61 -1.87
CA ASN A 268 -9.72 14.96 -0.95
C ASN A 268 -10.16 15.28 0.48
N VAL A 269 -11.47 15.26 0.78
CA VAL A 269 -11.97 15.52 2.14
C VAL A 269 -12.21 14.19 2.86
N PRO A 270 -11.44 13.83 3.90
CA PRO A 270 -11.45 12.49 4.51
C PRO A 270 -12.69 12.18 5.39
N THR A 271 -13.80 12.92 5.26
CA THR A 271 -14.89 12.91 6.26
C THR A 271 -15.87 11.74 6.18
N ARG A 272 -15.89 10.97 5.08
CA ARG A 272 -16.99 10.04 4.79
C ARG A 272 -16.74 8.60 5.26
N VAL A 273 -15.49 8.11 5.20
CA VAL A 273 -15.12 6.75 5.62
C VAL A 273 -13.69 6.77 6.18
N GLY A 274 -13.53 6.38 7.45
CA GLY A 274 -12.21 6.03 8.01
C GLY A 274 -11.17 7.16 8.20
N PHE A 275 -11.48 8.43 7.94
CA PHE A 275 -10.51 9.56 7.98
C PHE A 275 -9.31 9.41 7.01
N GLN A 276 -9.45 8.57 5.98
CA GLN A 276 -8.51 8.46 4.88
C GLN A 276 -9.21 8.81 3.57
N THR A 277 -8.59 9.66 2.75
CA THR A 277 -9.04 9.89 1.38
C THR A 277 -8.84 8.62 0.54
N PRO A 278 -9.80 8.25 -0.31
CA PRO A 278 -9.66 7.04 -1.11
C PRO A 278 -8.48 7.18 -2.05
N PHE A 279 -7.56 6.21 -1.98
CA PHE A 279 -6.50 6.10 -2.96
C PHE A 279 -7.16 5.84 -4.32
N SER A 280 -7.18 6.87 -5.16
CA SER A 280 -7.92 6.85 -6.41
C SER A 280 -7.13 7.39 -7.56
N ASN A 281 -7.35 6.81 -8.74
CA ASN A 281 -6.73 7.21 -10.00
C ASN A 281 -7.80 7.47 -11.04
N ILE A 282 -7.57 8.47 -11.90
CA ILE A 282 -8.35 8.65 -13.11
C ILE A 282 -7.43 8.69 -14.32
N THR A 283 -7.81 7.98 -15.38
CA THR A 283 -7.13 8.08 -16.68
C THR A 283 -7.90 9.04 -17.57
N LEU A 284 -7.17 9.97 -18.17
CA LEU A 284 -7.67 11.03 -19.05
C LEU A 284 -7.10 10.77 -20.45
N ASP A 285 -7.97 10.57 -21.43
CA ASP A 285 -7.60 10.11 -22.77
C ASP A 285 -7.04 11.24 -23.64
N MET A 286 -7.39 12.49 -23.36
CA MET A 286 -7.12 13.71 -24.17
C MET A 286 -7.80 13.74 -25.53
N GLN A 287 -7.72 12.66 -26.28
CA GLN A 287 -8.41 12.47 -27.54
C GLN A 287 -9.39 11.32 -27.40
N VAL A 288 -10.51 11.39 -28.12
CA VAL A 288 -11.48 10.29 -28.10
C VAL A 288 -10.79 9.01 -28.59
N PRO A 289 -10.69 7.98 -27.74
CA PRO A 289 -9.98 6.75 -28.08
C PRO A 289 -10.73 5.97 -29.16
N SER A 290 -9.98 5.15 -29.90
CA SER A 290 -10.46 4.51 -31.12
C SER A 290 -11.65 3.58 -30.87
N ASN A 291 -11.61 2.87 -29.74
CA ASN A 291 -12.64 1.94 -29.30
C ASN A 291 -13.97 2.62 -28.95
N TYR A 292 -13.97 3.86 -28.47
CA TYR A 292 -15.21 4.59 -28.14
C TYR A 292 -15.67 5.52 -29.26
N LYS A 293 -14.78 5.96 -30.15
CA LYS A 293 -15.05 7.00 -31.16
C LYS A 293 -16.36 6.81 -31.93
N ASP A 294 -16.65 5.57 -32.32
CA ASP A 294 -17.83 5.21 -33.12
C ASP A 294 -19.03 4.71 -32.31
N GLU A 295 -18.88 4.54 -31.00
CA GLU A 295 -19.93 4.08 -30.11
C GLU A 295 -20.91 5.20 -29.76
N ALA A 296 -22.18 4.82 -29.57
CA ALA A 296 -23.22 5.73 -29.10
C ALA A 296 -22.92 6.15 -27.66
N ALA A 297 -22.92 7.45 -27.39
CA ALA A 297 -22.72 7.96 -26.04
C ALA A 297 -23.86 7.52 -25.10
N ILE A 298 -23.57 7.41 -23.80
CA ILE A 298 -24.56 7.02 -22.78
C ILE A 298 -24.97 8.22 -21.92
N ILE A 299 -26.27 8.44 -21.75
CA ILE A 299 -26.86 9.38 -20.78
C ILE A 299 -28.06 8.71 -20.10
N GLY A 300 -28.14 8.77 -18.77
CA GLY A 300 -29.29 8.24 -18.03
C GLY A 300 -29.48 6.73 -18.22
N GLY A 301 -28.37 6.00 -18.40
CA GLY A 301 -28.36 4.56 -18.62
C GLY A 301 -28.77 4.11 -20.02
N LYS A 302 -28.85 5.04 -20.99
CA LYS A 302 -29.32 4.73 -22.35
C LYS A 302 -28.39 5.33 -23.41
N PRO A 303 -28.20 4.62 -24.55
CA PRO A 303 -27.51 5.18 -25.69
C PRO A 303 -28.30 6.35 -26.29
N ILE A 304 -27.57 7.39 -26.69
CA ILE A 304 -28.09 8.55 -27.40
C ILE A 304 -27.64 8.52 -28.86
N LYS A 305 -28.23 9.38 -29.70
CA LYS A 305 -27.96 9.38 -31.15
C LYS A 305 -26.52 9.79 -31.50
N LYS A 306 -25.91 10.65 -30.69
CA LYS A 306 -24.53 11.12 -30.90
C LYS A 306 -23.52 10.09 -30.43
N LYS A 307 -22.39 10.04 -31.12
CA LYS A 307 -21.25 9.16 -30.81
C LYS A 307 -20.22 9.87 -29.94
N TYR A 308 -19.41 9.12 -29.19
CA TYR A 308 -18.34 9.71 -28.35
C TYR A 308 -17.36 10.58 -29.16
N GLY A 309 -17.07 10.20 -30.41
CA GLY A 309 -16.21 10.97 -31.33
C GLY A 309 -16.67 12.41 -31.60
N GLU A 310 -17.91 12.77 -31.28
CA GLU A 310 -18.47 14.10 -31.49
C GLU A 310 -18.26 15.08 -30.32
N PHE A 311 -17.61 14.66 -29.22
CA PHE A 311 -17.52 15.43 -27.96
C PHE A 311 -16.09 15.89 -27.58
N GLN A 312 -15.17 15.98 -28.54
CA GLN A 312 -13.79 16.42 -28.28
C GLN A 312 -13.69 17.80 -27.61
N LYS A 313 -14.61 18.71 -27.95
CA LYS A 313 -14.65 20.05 -27.34
C LYS A 313 -14.96 19.98 -25.84
N GLU A 314 -15.91 19.14 -25.46
CA GLU A 314 -16.31 18.92 -24.09
C GLU A 314 -15.23 18.15 -23.29
N MET A 315 -14.53 17.20 -23.91
CA MET A 315 -13.35 16.56 -23.31
C MET A 315 -12.26 17.59 -22.98
N ASN A 316 -11.91 18.46 -23.93
CA ASN A 316 -10.93 19.53 -23.70
C ASN A 316 -11.38 20.47 -22.57
N MET A 317 -12.69 20.71 -22.46
CA MET A 317 -13.27 21.51 -21.38
C MET A 317 -13.09 20.86 -20.00
N ILE A 318 -13.31 19.54 -19.90
CA ILE A 318 -13.10 18.75 -18.67
C ILE A 318 -11.62 18.74 -18.30
N ASN A 319 -10.72 18.41 -19.24
CA ASN A 319 -9.28 18.36 -19.00
C ASN A 319 -8.74 19.71 -18.51
N LYS A 320 -9.11 20.81 -19.19
CA LYS A 320 -8.75 22.17 -18.77
C LYS A 320 -9.28 22.50 -17.37
N ALA A 321 -10.55 22.20 -17.10
CA ALA A 321 -11.16 22.44 -15.80
C ALA A 321 -10.45 21.66 -14.68
N PHE A 322 -10.14 20.39 -14.92
CA PHE A 322 -9.47 19.52 -13.96
C PHE A 322 -8.05 20.02 -13.66
N ALA A 323 -7.26 20.29 -14.69
CA ALA A 323 -5.91 20.81 -14.52
C ALA A 323 -5.90 22.16 -13.79
N GLU A 324 -6.78 23.11 -14.13
CA GLU A 324 -6.87 24.38 -13.43
C GLU A 324 -7.28 24.25 -11.95
N VAL A 325 -8.14 23.28 -11.61
CA VAL A 325 -8.54 23.01 -10.22
C VAL A 325 -7.38 22.41 -9.42
N MET A 326 -6.67 21.43 -9.99
CA MET A 326 -5.51 20.82 -9.36
C MET A 326 -4.37 21.83 -9.17
N THR A 327 -4.10 22.67 -10.19
CA THR A 327 -3.11 23.75 -10.14
C THR A 327 -3.45 24.83 -9.11
N ALA A 328 -4.74 25.10 -8.88
CA ALA A 328 -5.15 26.07 -7.84
C ALA A 328 -4.77 25.57 -6.44
N GLY A 329 -4.83 24.25 -6.20
CA GLY A 329 -4.57 23.66 -4.90
C GLY A 329 -5.63 23.98 -3.86
N ASP A 330 -5.37 23.60 -2.61
CA ASP A 330 -6.24 23.90 -1.47
C ASP A 330 -6.11 25.37 -1.01
N SER A 331 -6.81 25.74 0.06
CA SER A 331 -6.79 27.12 0.61
C SER A 331 -5.41 27.57 1.12
N GLN A 332 -4.47 26.64 1.25
CA GLN A 332 -3.08 26.88 1.64
C GLN A 332 -2.11 26.69 0.47
N ASN A 333 -2.61 26.60 -0.77
CA ASN A 333 -1.87 26.32 -2.00
C ASN A 333 -1.16 24.95 -2.01
N ARG A 334 -1.58 24.00 -1.17
CA ARG A 334 -1.10 22.62 -1.21
C ARG A 334 -1.78 21.88 -2.36
N VAL A 335 -1.06 20.93 -2.94
CA VAL A 335 -1.58 20.09 -4.02
C VAL A 335 -2.69 19.17 -3.50
N PHE A 336 -3.72 18.94 -4.31
CA PHE A 336 -4.68 17.86 -4.07
C PHE A 336 -4.03 16.53 -4.45
N THR A 337 -4.08 15.54 -3.55
CA THR A 337 -3.45 14.24 -3.79
C THR A 337 -4.29 13.37 -4.72
N PHE A 338 -5.63 13.47 -4.64
CA PHE A 338 -6.55 12.57 -5.33
C PHE A 338 -7.62 13.29 -6.19
N PRO A 339 -8.27 12.58 -7.12
CA PRO A 339 -7.74 11.37 -7.73
C PRO A 339 -6.44 11.71 -8.47
N ILE A 340 -5.51 10.77 -8.50
CA ILE A 340 -4.25 10.90 -9.22
C ILE A 340 -4.57 10.90 -10.73
N PRO A 341 -4.29 12.01 -11.44
CA PRO A 341 -4.50 12.06 -12.88
C PRO A 341 -3.38 11.33 -13.62
N THR A 342 -3.76 10.51 -14.59
CA THR A 342 -2.84 9.88 -15.54
C THR A 342 -3.25 10.21 -16.97
N TYR A 343 -2.32 10.76 -17.76
CA TYR A 343 -2.53 11.08 -19.17
C TYR A 343 -1.69 10.16 -20.04
N ASN A 344 -2.27 9.67 -21.14
CA ASN A 344 -1.55 8.81 -22.08
C ASN A 344 -0.77 9.66 -23.10
N ILE A 345 0.50 9.33 -23.32
CA ILE A 345 1.32 9.93 -24.37
C ILE A 345 1.63 8.86 -25.43
N THR A 346 1.27 9.13 -26.67
CA THR A 346 1.45 8.24 -27.82
C THR A 346 2.47 8.79 -28.82
N LYS A 347 2.85 7.98 -29.81
CA LYS A 347 3.77 8.38 -30.90
C LYS A 347 3.27 9.60 -31.69
N ASP A 348 1.96 9.75 -31.79
CA ASP A 348 1.24 10.81 -32.50
C ASP A 348 0.75 11.93 -31.58
N PHE A 349 1.23 11.98 -30.33
CA PHE A 349 0.83 12.99 -29.37
C PHE A 349 1.20 14.41 -29.85
N ASN A 350 0.20 15.29 -29.90
CA ASN A 350 0.38 16.67 -30.38
C ASN A 350 0.86 17.58 -29.26
N TRP A 351 2.18 17.68 -29.08
CA TRP A 351 2.83 18.49 -28.05
C TRP A 351 2.46 19.98 -28.08
N ASP A 352 2.14 20.50 -29.27
CA ASP A 352 1.83 21.90 -29.49
C ASP A 352 0.33 22.24 -29.33
N ASP A 353 -0.51 21.27 -28.92
CA ASP A 353 -1.94 21.53 -28.72
C ASP A 353 -2.16 22.58 -27.61
N PRO A 354 -2.76 23.74 -27.92
CA PRO A 354 -3.06 24.76 -26.91
C PRO A 354 -3.95 24.28 -25.76
N ALA A 355 -4.72 23.19 -25.95
CA ALA A 355 -5.53 22.56 -24.91
C ALA A 355 -4.68 21.90 -23.81
N LEU A 356 -3.40 21.59 -24.07
CA LEU A 356 -2.48 20.99 -23.12
C LEU A 356 -1.87 22.00 -22.14
N LYS A 357 -1.90 23.30 -22.46
CA LYS A 357 -1.28 24.35 -21.65
C LYS A 357 -1.62 24.25 -20.15
N PRO A 358 -2.89 24.06 -19.73
CA PRO A 358 -3.22 23.90 -18.30
C PRO A 358 -2.57 22.67 -17.65
N ILE A 359 -2.40 21.58 -18.40
CA ILE A 359 -1.78 20.33 -17.93
C ILE A 359 -0.27 20.54 -17.73
N TRP A 360 0.39 21.25 -18.65
CA TRP A 360 1.79 21.63 -18.49
C TRP A 360 2.00 22.59 -17.31
N GLU A 361 1.09 23.54 -17.09
CA GLU A 361 1.12 24.41 -15.91
C GLU A 361 0.98 23.61 -14.60
N MET A 362 0.08 22.62 -14.57
CA MET A 362 -0.06 21.69 -13.45
C MET A 362 1.23 20.89 -13.20
N THR A 363 1.84 20.39 -14.28
CA THR A 363 3.10 19.62 -14.26
C THR A 363 4.24 20.44 -13.71
N ALA A 364 4.42 21.66 -14.23
CA ALA A 364 5.48 22.56 -13.82
C ALA A 364 5.33 22.99 -12.35
N LYS A 365 4.09 23.18 -11.87
CA LYS A 365 3.86 23.65 -10.50
C LYS A 365 4.03 22.56 -9.45
N TYR A 366 3.55 21.34 -9.71
CA TYR A 366 3.42 20.30 -8.69
C TYR A 366 4.05 18.95 -9.04
N GLY A 367 4.67 18.80 -10.22
CA GLY A 367 5.22 17.51 -10.66
C GLY A 367 4.15 16.44 -10.96
N MET A 368 2.92 16.88 -11.25
CA MET A 368 1.79 16.03 -11.63
C MET A 368 1.11 16.61 -12.88
N PRO A 369 0.55 15.80 -13.78
CA PRO A 369 0.04 14.45 -13.60
C PRO A 369 1.10 13.36 -13.85
N TYR A 370 0.72 12.10 -13.69
CA TYR A 370 1.49 11.01 -14.29
C TYR A 370 1.24 10.95 -15.80
N PHE A 371 2.27 10.55 -16.53
CA PHE A 371 2.20 10.29 -17.97
C PHE A 371 2.48 8.81 -18.24
N ALA A 372 1.51 8.12 -18.81
CA ALA A 372 1.71 6.76 -19.31
C ALA A 372 2.32 6.85 -20.70
N ASN A 373 3.59 6.44 -20.82
CA ASN A 373 4.36 6.59 -22.04
C ASN A 373 4.23 5.38 -22.97
N PHE A 374 3.54 5.56 -24.09
CA PHE A 374 3.38 4.57 -25.16
C PHE A 374 4.24 4.89 -26.40
N ILE A 375 5.07 5.95 -26.38
CA ILE A 375 5.91 6.36 -27.53
C ILE A 375 6.86 5.23 -27.95
N ASN A 376 7.46 4.54 -26.99
CA ASN A 376 8.42 3.46 -27.24
C ASN A 376 7.82 2.07 -27.04
N SER A 377 6.49 1.97 -26.97
CA SER A 377 5.78 0.71 -26.77
C SER A 377 5.16 0.22 -28.08
N ASP A 378 4.99 -1.09 -28.18
CA ASP A 378 4.13 -1.73 -29.18
C ASP A 378 2.66 -1.82 -28.72
N MET A 379 2.39 -1.42 -27.47
CA MET A 379 1.04 -1.37 -26.89
C MET A 379 0.31 -0.08 -27.26
N SER A 380 -0.99 -0.18 -27.50
CA SER A 380 -1.92 0.93 -27.59
C SER A 380 -2.37 1.38 -26.18
N PRO A 381 -2.72 2.66 -25.97
CA PRO A 381 -3.46 3.09 -24.78
C PRO A 381 -4.78 2.35 -24.56
N ASP A 382 -5.32 1.71 -25.60
CA ASP A 382 -6.51 0.86 -25.52
C ASP A 382 -6.21 -0.54 -24.94
N ASP A 383 -4.94 -0.99 -24.96
CA ASP A 383 -4.51 -2.32 -24.50
C ASP A 383 -4.23 -2.38 -22.99
N ALA A 384 -3.92 -1.24 -22.36
CA ALA A 384 -3.57 -1.17 -20.95
C ALA A 384 -4.15 0.06 -20.27
N ARG A 385 -4.69 -0.13 -19.07
CA ARG A 385 -5.17 0.95 -18.21
C ARG A 385 -4.24 1.07 -17.01
N SER A 386 -3.79 2.29 -16.72
CA SER A 386 -2.86 2.56 -15.62
C SER A 386 -3.52 2.25 -14.28
N MET A 387 -2.92 1.31 -13.56
CA MET A 387 -3.18 1.01 -12.14
C MET A 387 -2.00 1.51 -11.29
N CYS A 388 -2.02 1.31 -9.97
CA CYS A 388 -0.97 1.77 -9.04
C CYS A 388 0.46 1.68 -9.60
N PRO A 389 1.31 2.70 -9.41
CA PRO A 389 2.75 2.54 -9.63
C PRO A 389 3.32 1.53 -8.61
N LEU A 390 4.26 0.69 -9.05
CA LEU A 390 5.06 -0.18 -8.17
C LEU A 390 6.19 0.63 -7.52
N ALA A 391 6.53 0.34 -6.28
CA ALA A 391 7.53 1.08 -5.51
C ALA A 391 8.95 0.48 -5.69
N GLY A 392 9.99 1.32 -5.63
CA GLY A 392 11.38 0.91 -5.90
C GLY A 392 12.01 -0.03 -4.87
N ASP A 393 11.36 -0.26 -3.74
CA ASP A 393 11.74 -1.16 -2.65
C ASP A 393 11.12 -2.57 -2.77
N GLU A 394 10.35 -2.84 -3.82
CA GLU A 394 9.82 -4.18 -4.09
C GLU A 394 10.93 -5.19 -4.45
N LYS A 395 10.74 -6.45 -4.07
CA LYS A 395 11.72 -7.53 -4.28
C LYS A 395 11.46 -8.27 -5.59
N VAL A 396 12.50 -8.44 -6.41
CA VAL A 396 12.49 -9.27 -7.61
C VAL A 396 13.30 -10.55 -7.41
N LEU A 397 12.85 -11.64 -8.02
CA LEU A 397 13.53 -12.92 -7.99
C LEU A 397 14.57 -12.96 -9.12
N ILE A 398 15.84 -13.13 -8.79
CA ILE A 398 16.94 -13.19 -9.76
C ILE A 398 17.69 -14.52 -9.68
N GLN A 399 18.29 -14.95 -10.78
CA GLN A 399 19.23 -16.06 -10.79
C GLN A 399 20.64 -15.53 -10.48
N SER A 400 21.22 -15.99 -9.37
CA SER A 400 22.50 -15.49 -8.88
C SER A 400 23.65 -15.88 -9.80
N SER A 401 24.48 -14.91 -10.21
CA SER A 401 25.73 -15.18 -10.94
C SER A 401 26.81 -15.84 -10.09
N ARG A 402 26.67 -15.80 -8.76
CA ARG A 402 27.65 -16.30 -7.78
C ARG A 402 27.46 -17.77 -7.41
N GLY A 403 26.67 -18.51 -8.20
CA GLY A 403 26.46 -19.95 -8.01
C GLY A 403 25.51 -20.35 -6.88
N ARG A 404 24.71 -19.40 -6.34
CA ARG A 404 23.77 -19.65 -5.23
C ARG A 404 22.37 -20.09 -5.67
N GLY A 405 22.15 -20.29 -6.97
CA GLY A 405 20.83 -20.62 -7.51
C GLY A 405 19.98 -19.37 -7.75
N VAL A 406 18.89 -19.21 -6.98
CA VAL A 406 17.91 -18.14 -7.15
C VAL A 406 17.80 -17.34 -5.84
N GLU A 407 17.79 -16.02 -5.90
CA GLU A 407 17.72 -15.13 -4.74
C GLU A 407 16.73 -13.98 -4.97
N TYR A 408 16.05 -13.52 -3.91
CA TYR A 408 15.23 -12.30 -3.94
C TYR A 408 16.13 -11.10 -3.63
N VAL A 409 16.01 -10.04 -4.43
CA VAL A 409 16.77 -8.81 -4.28
C VAL A 409 15.83 -7.63 -4.45
N ASP A 410 15.90 -6.64 -3.56
CA ASP A 410 15.14 -5.40 -3.72
C ASP A 410 15.49 -4.78 -5.09
N ILE A 411 14.52 -4.24 -5.83
CA ILE A 411 14.76 -3.52 -7.09
C ILE A 411 15.83 -2.43 -6.84
N ARG A 412 15.76 -1.77 -5.68
CA ARG A 412 16.77 -0.83 -5.20
C ARG A 412 18.15 -1.45 -4.97
N GLN A 413 18.25 -2.68 -4.47
CA GLN A 413 19.53 -3.40 -4.34
C GLN A 413 20.07 -3.91 -5.67
N VAL A 414 19.21 -4.22 -6.64
CA VAL A 414 19.63 -4.46 -8.04
C VAL A 414 20.18 -3.17 -8.65
N TYR A 415 19.59 -2.02 -8.30
CA TYR A 415 20.04 -0.67 -8.66
C TYR A 415 21.38 -0.28 -7.98
N GLU A 416 21.50 -0.43 -6.66
CA GLU A 416 22.63 0.03 -5.81
C GLU A 416 23.77 -1.00 -5.70
N GLY A 417 23.47 -2.30 -5.80
CA GLY A 417 24.29 -3.38 -5.24
C GLY A 417 24.70 -4.49 -6.22
N ASN A 418 25.75 -4.23 -7.01
CA ASN A 418 26.82 -5.16 -7.47
C ASN A 418 27.31 -4.72 -8.86
N GLY A 419 28.03 -3.60 -8.92
CA GLY A 419 28.66 -3.03 -10.12
C GLY A 419 29.75 -3.88 -10.79
N LYS A 420 29.57 -5.20 -10.89
CA LYS A 420 30.45 -6.14 -11.59
C LYS A 420 29.71 -7.09 -12.55
N GLN A 421 28.38 -7.09 -12.55
CA GLN A 421 27.59 -8.03 -13.34
C GLN A 421 26.94 -7.32 -14.52
N GLU A 422 27.29 -7.73 -15.74
CA GLU A 422 26.82 -7.07 -16.96
C GLU A 422 25.41 -7.49 -17.38
N GLU A 423 24.89 -8.60 -16.87
CA GLU A 423 23.61 -9.18 -17.25
C GLU A 423 22.93 -9.83 -16.04
N TYR A 424 21.64 -9.55 -15.87
CA TYR A 424 20.79 -10.09 -14.82
C TYR A 424 19.75 -11.03 -15.45
N ARG A 425 19.54 -12.18 -14.82
CA ARG A 425 18.48 -13.13 -15.17
C ARG A 425 17.35 -12.99 -14.16
N ILE A 426 16.31 -12.26 -14.53
CA ILE A 426 15.16 -11.96 -13.67
C ILE A 426 14.06 -12.97 -13.98
N TYR A 427 13.42 -13.53 -12.96
CA TYR A 427 12.29 -14.42 -13.13
C TYR A 427 11.03 -13.61 -13.43
N SER A 428 10.44 -13.82 -14.59
CA SER A 428 9.23 -13.16 -15.03
C SER A 428 8.45 -14.12 -15.93
N ASP A 429 7.13 -14.21 -15.74
CA ASP A 429 6.24 -15.05 -16.56
C ASP A 429 6.68 -16.53 -16.66
N GLY A 430 6.98 -17.15 -15.51
CA GLY A 430 7.31 -18.57 -15.43
C GLY A 430 8.70 -18.96 -15.99
N LYS A 431 9.51 -17.99 -16.41
CA LYS A 431 10.85 -18.21 -16.98
C LYS A 431 11.84 -17.13 -16.53
N PHE A 432 13.13 -17.43 -16.65
CA PHE A 432 14.16 -16.42 -16.45
C PHE A 432 14.44 -15.68 -17.76
N VAL A 433 14.25 -14.36 -17.74
CA VAL A 433 14.58 -13.44 -18.83
C VAL A 433 15.90 -12.72 -18.53
N SER A 434 16.74 -12.54 -19.54
CA SER A 434 18.06 -11.91 -19.38
C SER A 434 18.00 -10.46 -19.86
N GLY A 435 18.58 -9.53 -19.12
CA GLY A 435 18.62 -8.11 -19.48
C GLY A 435 19.69 -7.35 -18.70
N LYS A 436 19.96 -6.10 -19.09
CA LYS A 436 21.04 -5.27 -18.52
C LYS A 436 20.50 -3.95 -17.98
N PHE A 437 21.02 -3.54 -16.82
CA PHE A 437 20.87 -2.19 -16.29
C PHE A 437 21.98 -1.30 -16.86
N ASN A 438 21.62 -0.36 -17.72
CA ASN A 438 22.57 0.57 -18.32
C ASN A 438 22.86 1.71 -17.35
N LYS A 439 24.04 1.69 -16.72
CA LYS A 439 24.52 2.78 -15.84
C LYS A 439 25.24 3.84 -16.66
N PHE A 440 24.78 5.09 -16.61
CA PHE A 440 25.50 6.22 -17.19
C PHE A 440 26.60 6.67 -16.21
N THR A 441 27.83 6.84 -16.68
CA THR A 441 28.95 7.26 -15.83
C THR A 441 28.74 8.67 -15.28
N ASN A 442 29.00 8.84 -13.97
CA ASN A 442 28.97 10.14 -13.30
C ASN A 442 29.82 11.16 -14.04
N GLN A 443 29.22 12.30 -14.33
CA GLN A 443 29.93 13.43 -14.90
C GLN A 443 30.69 14.16 -13.79
N LYS A 444 31.85 14.74 -14.13
CA LYS A 444 32.64 15.51 -13.20
C LYS A 444 31.83 16.72 -12.73
N MET A 445 31.66 16.83 -11.41
CA MET A 445 30.93 17.93 -10.80
C MET A 445 31.87 19.10 -10.52
N ILE A 446 31.47 20.29 -10.94
CA ILE A 446 32.11 21.55 -10.59
C ILE A 446 31.31 22.22 -9.47
N LYS A 447 32.02 22.95 -8.61
CA LYS A 447 31.45 23.73 -7.52
C LYS A 447 31.57 25.21 -7.88
N VAL A 448 30.43 25.88 -8.05
CA VAL A 448 30.32 27.31 -8.32
C VAL A 448 29.91 28.01 -7.04
N ILE A 449 30.69 29.01 -6.62
CA ILE A 449 30.38 29.82 -5.44
C ILE A 449 29.98 31.21 -5.93
N LEU A 450 28.75 31.61 -5.65
CA LEU A 450 28.21 32.92 -6.02
C LEU A 450 28.73 34.00 -5.06
N GLU A 451 28.68 35.27 -5.48
CA GLU A 451 29.14 36.43 -4.70
C GLU A 451 28.44 36.53 -3.33
N ASN A 452 27.20 36.04 -3.22
CA ASN A 452 26.44 36.00 -1.97
C ASN A 452 26.80 34.81 -1.05
N GLY A 453 27.84 34.04 -1.39
CA GLY A 453 28.30 32.87 -0.63
C GLY A 453 27.52 31.59 -0.89
N HIS A 454 26.51 31.60 -1.77
CA HIS A 454 25.75 30.40 -2.12
C HIS A 454 26.56 29.45 -3.01
N GLU A 455 26.51 28.16 -2.71
CA GLU A 455 27.24 27.13 -3.43
C GLU A 455 26.30 26.33 -4.34
N ILE A 456 26.61 26.28 -5.62
CA ILE A 456 25.93 25.46 -6.63
C ILE A 456 26.88 24.35 -7.06
N LYS A 457 26.37 23.11 -7.13
CA LYS A 457 27.09 21.97 -7.71
C LYS A 457 26.41 21.59 -9.01
N MET A 458 27.17 21.43 -10.09
CA MET A 458 26.65 21.07 -11.41
C MET A 458 27.69 20.24 -12.17
N THR A 459 27.30 19.56 -13.25
CA THR A 459 28.24 18.81 -14.10
C THR A 459 29.02 19.76 -15.02
N GLU A 460 30.18 19.32 -15.54
CA GLU A 460 30.93 20.06 -16.56
C GLU A 460 30.13 20.31 -17.86
N LYS A 461 29.11 19.49 -18.15
CA LYS A 461 28.25 19.62 -19.33
C LYS A 461 26.86 20.19 -19.02
N HIS A 462 26.63 20.63 -17.79
CA HIS A 462 25.38 21.27 -17.44
C HIS A 462 25.31 22.61 -18.18
N LEU A 463 24.26 22.83 -18.96
CA LEU A 463 24.09 24.05 -19.73
C LEU A 463 23.64 25.17 -18.78
N ASN A 464 24.39 26.26 -18.75
CA ASN A 464 24.15 27.41 -17.90
C ASN A 464 23.84 28.63 -18.75
N PHE A 465 22.87 29.42 -18.31
CA PHE A 465 22.64 30.76 -18.85
C PHE A 465 23.43 31.75 -18.01
N VAL A 466 24.38 32.43 -18.64
CA VAL A 466 25.23 33.42 -17.98
C VAL A 466 25.14 34.78 -18.64
N LEU A 467 25.46 35.80 -17.85
CA LEU A 467 25.60 37.17 -18.29
C LEU A 467 27.05 37.60 -18.07
N GLN A 468 27.71 38.11 -19.11
CA GLN A 468 29.08 38.65 -19.00
C GLN A 468 29.13 39.89 -18.09
N ASN A 469 28.04 40.65 -18.01
CA ASN A 469 27.80 41.70 -17.02
C ASN A 469 26.29 41.87 -16.79
N LYS A 470 25.88 42.60 -15.74
CA LYS A 470 24.46 42.73 -15.34
C LYS A 470 23.49 43.21 -16.45
N ASN A 471 24.01 43.78 -17.55
CA ASN A 471 23.22 44.36 -18.64
C ASN A 471 23.51 43.71 -20.00
N SER A 472 24.25 42.59 -20.06
CA SER A 472 24.54 41.90 -21.33
C SER A 472 23.38 41.00 -21.76
N GLN A 473 23.41 40.52 -23.01
CA GLN A 473 22.53 39.42 -23.43
C GLN A 473 22.96 38.12 -22.73
N THR A 474 22.00 37.21 -22.53
CA THR A 474 22.25 35.88 -21.98
C THR A 474 23.00 35.02 -22.97
N GLU A 475 24.08 34.39 -22.52
CA GLU A 475 24.85 33.41 -23.27
C GLU A 475 24.67 32.03 -22.64
N GLU A 476 24.57 30.99 -23.48
CA GLU A 476 24.52 29.60 -23.07
C GLU A 476 25.94 29.03 -23.04
N LEU A 477 26.41 28.64 -21.85
CA LEU A 477 27.73 28.06 -21.64
C LEU A 477 27.63 26.76 -20.85
N MET A 478 28.44 25.76 -21.18
CA MET A 478 28.54 24.56 -20.36
C MET A 478 29.25 24.87 -19.04
N GLY A 479 29.00 24.08 -18.00
CA GLY A 479 29.61 24.26 -16.69
C GLY A 479 31.13 24.42 -16.74
N GLN A 480 31.83 23.64 -17.58
CA GLN A 480 33.27 23.72 -17.76
C GLN A 480 33.78 25.05 -18.36
N GLU A 481 32.89 25.85 -18.95
CA GLU A 481 33.20 27.12 -19.61
C GLU A 481 32.96 28.33 -18.70
N LEU A 482 32.40 28.11 -17.50
CA LEU A 482 32.13 29.15 -16.51
C LEU A 482 33.44 29.74 -15.96
N LYS A 483 33.49 31.07 -15.85
CA LYS A 483 34.63 31.83 -15.31
C LYS A 483 34.19 32.75 -14.18
N THR A 484 35.07 32.96 -13.20
CA THR A 484 34.85 33.92 -12.12
C THR A 484 34.62 35.32 -12.70
N GLY A 485 33.57 36.00 -12.23
CA GLY A 485 33.15 37.32 -12.72
C GLY A 485 31.95 37.29 -13.68
N MET A 486 31.55 36.10 -14.16
CA MET A 486 30.28 35.91 -14.86
C MET A 486 29.10 35.96 -13.89
N TYR A 487 27.97 36.49 -14.35
CA TYR A 487 26.74 36.60 -13.59
C TYR A 487 25.81 35.44 -13.96
N LEU A 488 25.59 34.55 -13.00
CA LEU A 488 24.52 33.56 -13.08
C LEU A 488 23.23 34.22 -12.55
N PRO A 489 22.13 34.25 -13.33
CA PRO A 489 20.86 34.85 -12.93
C PRO A 489 20.15 33.97 -11.90
N TYR A 490 20.75 33.86 -10.72
CA TYR A 490 20.32 33.00 -9.62
C TYR A 490 19.80 33.87 -8.46
N SER A 491 18.50 33.78 -8.16
CA SER A 491 17.86 34.54 -7.08
C SER A 491 17.57 33.66 -5.87
N LEU A 492 18.04 34.07 -4.68
CA LEU A 492 17.65 33.47 -3.40
C LEU A 492 16.33 34.04 -2.84
N LYS A 493 15.76 35.04 -3.52
CA LYS A 493 14.47 35.63 -3.15
C LYS A 493 13.40 35.03 -4.04
N GLU A 494 12.27 34.67 -3.43
CA GLU A 494 11.04 34.29 -4.10
C GLU A 494 10.71 35.32 -5.20
N TYR A 495 10.55 34.85 -6.43
CA TYR A 495 10.20 35.70 -7.56
C TYR A 495 8.75 36.16 -7.40
N LYS A 496 8.54 37.48 -7.23
CA LYS A 496 7.22 38.10 -6.99
C LYS A 496 6.65 38.83 -8.23
N GLY A 497 7.20 38.60 -9.42
CA GLY A 497 6.72 39.19 -10.66
C GLY A 497 5.70 38.30 -11.39
N GLU A 498 4.90 38.89 -12.29
CA GLU A 498 4.16 38.13 -13.30
C GLU A 498 5.06 37.95 -14.54
N GLY A 499 5.27 36.70 -14.98
CA GLY A 499 6.01 36.38 -16.20
C GLY A 499 7.14 35.38 -15.99
N GLY A 500 6.81 34.10 -15.84
CA GLY A 500 7.70 33.04 -16.30
C GLY A 500 7.53 32.91 -17.81
N ASN A 501 8.57 33.22 -18.58
CA ASN A 501 8.58 32.98 -20.03
C ASN A 501 9.03 31.54 -20.32
N ALA A 502 8.92 31.14 -21.60
CA ALA A 502 9.39 29.83 -22.05
C ALA A 502 10.84 29.57 -21.65
N ASP A 503 11.70 30.60 -21.63
CA ASP A 503 13.10 30.49 -21.24
C ASP A 503 13.27 30.21 -19.74
N LEU A 504 12.42 30.74 -18.86
CA LEU A 504 12.41 30.40 -17.43
C LEU A 504 11.83 29.00 -17.19
N GLY A 505 10.84 28.59 -17.98
CA GLY A 505 10.32 27.23 -17.99
C GLY A 505 11.36 26.22 -18.49
N PHE A 506 12.16 26.59 -19.48
CA PHE A 506 13.29 25.82 -20.00
C PHE A 506 14.46 25.83 -19.02
N PHE A 507 14.72 26.93 -18.31
CA PHE A 507 15.74 27.01 -17.27
C PHE A 507 15.41 26.11 -16.08
N VAL A 508 14.16 26.16 -15.60
CA VAL A 508 13.68 25.31 -14.50
C VAL A 508 13.52 23.86 -14.96
N GLY A 509 13.09 23.64 -16.21
CA GLY A 509 13.09 22.33 -16.87
C GLY A 509 14.49 21.74 -16.97
N ALA A 510 15.48 22.48 -17.48
CA ALA A 510 16.87 22.05 -17.51
C ALA A 510 17.46 21.80 -16.11
N TYR A 511 16.99 22.52 -15.09
CA TYR A 511 17.41 22.31 -13.69
C TYR A 511 16.68 21.16 -12.98
N ALA A 512 15.50 20.76 -13.46
CA ALA A 512 14.66 19.71 -12.89
C ALA A 512 14.72 18.39 -13.67
N GLU A 513 15.04 18.45 -14.96
CA GLU A 513 15.15 17.34 -15.90
C GLU A 513 16.61 16.85 -16.01
N ASP A 514 17.59 17.67 -15.60
CA ASP A 514 18.98 17.24 -15.40
C ASP A 514 19.33 17.21 -13.90
N GLY A 515 18.85 16.14 -13.24
CA GLY A 515 19.44 15.64 -12.01
C GLY A 515 19.41 16.60 -10.82
N SER A 516 18.28 16.61 -10.11
CA SER A 516 18.32 16.68 -8.64
C SER A 516 19.03 15.42 -8.12
N PHE A 517 20.36 15.45 -8.22
CA PHE A 517 21.27 14.50 -7.60
C PHE A 517 21.24 14.71 -6.08
N ASP A 518 20.28 14.06 -5.46
CA ASP A 518 20.48 13.37 -4.19
C ASP A 518 20.63 11.86 -4.52
N GLY A 519 21.86 11.43 -4.82
CA GLY A 519 22.23 10.01 -4.72
C GLY A 519 22.36 9.17 -6.01
N GLU A 520 23.15 9.65 -6.98
CA GLU A 520 24.27 8.90 -7.61
C GLU A 520 24.20 8.15 -8.97
N THR A 521 23.09 7.91 -9.70
CA THR A 521 23.14 7.58 -11.16
C THR A 521 21.74 7.48 -11.79
N ALA A 522 21.59 7.83 -13.07
CA ALA A 522 20.42 7.43 -13.87
C ALA A 522 20.68 6.05 -14.51
N VAL A 523 19.67 5.17 -14.55
CA VAL A 523 19.81 3.80 -15.09
C VAL A 523 18.53 3.38 -15.81
N VAL A 524 18.66 2.82 -17.01
CA VAL A 524 17.54 2.26 -17.79
C VAL A 524 17.75 0.75 -17.96
N PHE A 525 16.73 -0.07 -17.68
CA PHE A 525 16.77 -1.51 -17.94
C PHE A 525 16.36 -1.77 -19.39
N SER A 526 17.22 -2.44 -20.15
CA SER A 526 16.96 -2.80 -21.56
C SER A 526 17.03 -4.30 -21.76
N LEU A 527 16.06 -4.84 -22.51
CA LEU A 527 16.06 -6.21 -23.03
C LEU A 527 16.80 -6.34 -24.36
N GLU A 528 17.08 -5.22 -25.03
CA GLU A 528 17.86 -5.16 -26.27
C GLU A 528 19.28 -4.65 -25.98
N ASN A 529 20.29 -5.38 -26.43
CA ASN A 529 21.71 -5.14 -26.17
C ASN A 529 22.29 -3.90 -26.87
N THR A 530 21.48 -3.07 -27.51
CA THR A 530 21.90 -1.84 -28.19
C THR A 530 20.79 -0.81 -28.20
N PHE A 531 21.11 0.43 -27.77
CA PHE A 531 20.40 1.63 -28.20
C PHE A 531 21.45 2.64 -28.69
N LYS A 532 21.17 3.29 -29.82
CA LYS A 532 21.96 4.37 -30.42
C LYS A 532 21.63 5.71 -29.80
#